data_AF-A0A0H2XYJ1-F1
#
_entry.id   AF-A0A0H2XYJ1-F1
#
_cell.length_a   1.000
_cell.length_b   1.000
_cell.length_c   1.000
_cell.angle_alpha   90.00
_cell.angle_beta   90.00
_cell.angle_gamma   90.00
#
_symmetry.space_group_name_H-M   'P 1'
#
loop_
_entity.id
_entity.type
_entity.pdbx_description
1 polymer ?
#
loop_
_entity_poly.entity_id
_entity_poly.type
_entity_poly.pdbx_seq_one_letter_code
_entity_poly.pdbx_strand_id
1 'polypeptide(L)'
;MPLAAGGHVVVLRVAPSPNAPHRLLRNNHFYLRNSVGKETMDIHAIRTAFAFSEGLADRAVAFRDRRLGLLRSRQIQVPLVPDQPMLVVHLVPVLSLTRREGHTIEELKAAAEDLQRAQPAANPLGRPVANFEGVICTSNTDRQDQHYAFAQLFRDGCIELVSVLTTEEQGNPPLPTIFPATYEPSLVQHALPVAFQALTTLGIPAPLYLSVSLLNVRGLRVAIRRPRTGLAGFPELPANLVDLTSSLRYVEDPAVSPAVLAGPAIDVVWNAVGIDHSQIVIWNPAP
;
A
#
# COMPACT_ATOMS: atom_id res chain seq x y z
N MET A 1 22.29 23.92 3.13
CA MET A 1 23.42 23.95 2.18
C MET A 1 24.31 25.15 2.47
N PRO A 2 25.61 24.95 2.72
CA PRO A 2 26.54 26.06 2.89
C PRO A 2 26.74 26.79 1.56
N LEU A 3 26.73 28.12 1.60
CA LEU A 3 26.98 28.96 0.43
C LEU A 3 28.47 29.29 0.32
N ALA A 4 28.97 29.38 -0.92
CA ALA A 4 30.38 29.67 -1.21
C ALA A 4 30.87 31.01 -0.61
N ALA A 5 29.97 31.96 -0.36
CA ALA A 5 30.28 33.25 0.26
C ALA A 5 30.25 33.24 1.81
N GLY A 6 30.06 32.08 2.44
CA GLY A 6 29.75 31.96 3.86
C GLY A 6 28.26 32.21 4.13
N GLY A 7 27.58 31.27 4.77
CA GLY A 7 26.14 31.31 5.03
C GLY A 7 25.48 29.94 4.81
N HIS A 8 24.26 29.75 5.30
CA HIS A 8 23.54 28.47 5.21
C HIS A 8 22.14 28.69 4.63
N VAL A 9 21.74 27.86 3.67
CA VAL A 9 20.38 27.83 3.11
C VAL A 9 19.62 26.62 3.62
N VAL A 10 18.39 26.82 4.07
CA VAL A 10 17.44 25.74 4.36
C VAL A 10 16.42 25.67 3.23
N VAL A 11 16.33 24.51 2.57
CA VAL A 11 15.34 24.26 1.51
C VAL A 11 14.25 23.37 2.08
N LEU A 12 13.01 23.87 2.09
CA LEU A 12 11.83 23.13 2.55
C LEU A 12 10.90 22.90 1.35
N ARG A 13 10.72 21.64 0.98
CA ARG A 13 9.74 21.24 -0.03
C ARG A 13 8.53 20.64 0.68
N VAL A 14 7.39 21.33 0.60
CA VAL A 14 6.13 20.89 1.20
C VAL A 14 5.22 20.38 0.09
N ALA A 15 4.80 19.13 0.19
CA ALA A 15 3.90 18.51 -0.79
C ALA A 15 2.42 18.90 -0.57
N PRO A 16 1.55 18.79 -1.59
CA PRO A 16 0.12 18.96 -1.42
C PRO A 16 -0.43 17.96 -0.40
N SER A 17 -1.29 18.40 0.50
CA SER A 17 -1.97 17.53 1.46
C SER A 17 -3.43 17.32 1.03
N PRO A 18 -4.01 16.11 1.09
CA PRO A 18 -5.41 15.84 0.84
C PRO A 18 -6.29 16.12 2.05
N ASN A 19 -5.73 16.53 3.19
CA ASN A 19 -6.48 17.17 4.26
C ASN A 19 -6.44 18.71 4.11
N ALA A 20 -5.95 19.21 2.97
CA ALA A 20 -6.02 20.63 2.65
C ALA A 20 -7.50 21.06 2.48
N PRO A 21 -7.80 22.33 2.72
CA PRO A 21 -6.88 23.41 3.08
C PRO A 21 -6.44 23.35 4.55
N HIS A 22 -5.22 23.80 4.83
CA HIS A 22 -4.66 23.90 6.18
C HIS A 22 -4.82 25.32 6.75
N ARG A 23 -5.23 25.41 8.02
CA ARG A 23 -5.44 26.69 8.71
C ARG A 23 -4.17 27.16 9.42
N LEU A 24 -3.78 28.41 9.23
CA LEU A 24 -2.68 29.01 9.99
C LEU A 24 -3.16 29.37 11.40
N LEU A 25 -2.57 28.74 12.43
CA LEU A 25 -3.00 28.93 13.83
C LEU A 25 -2.86 30.38 14.33
N ARG A 26 -1.90 31.14 13.81
CA ARG A 26 -1.61 32.51 14.28
C ARG A 26 -2.79 33.48 14.08
N ASN A 27 -3.56 33.31 13.00
CA ASN A 27 -4.66 34.21 12.66
C ASN A 27 -5.93 33.50 12.20
N ASN A 28 -5.98 32.18 12.32
CA ASN A 28 -7.11 31.33 11.96
C ASN A 28 -7.56 31.45 10.49
N HIS A 29 -6.69 31.91 9.58
CA HIS A 29 -7.01 32.00 8.15
C HIS A 29 -6.41 30.84 7.34
N PHE A 30 -7.09 30.50 6.25
CA PHE A 30 -6.58 29.59 5.22
C PHE A 30 -5.90 30.40 4.13
N TYR A 31 -4.84 29.84 3.53
CA TYR A 31 -4.04 30.53 2.53
C TYR A 31 -3.82 29.68 1.29
N LEU A 32 -4.00 30.29 0.12
CA LEU A 32 -3.60 29.72 -1.17
C LEU A 32 -2.26 30.33 -1.61
N ARG A 33 -1.46 29.55 -2.33
CA ARG A 33 -0.23 30.03 -2.96
C ARG A 33 -0.46 30.11 -4.45
N ASN A 34 -0.27 31.30 -5.01
CA ASN A 34 -0.29 31.53 -6.46
C ASN A 34 1.12 31.86 -6.94
N SER A 35 1.29 32.15 -8.23
CA SER A 35 2.57 32.52 -8.83
C SER A 35 3.14 33.85 -8.30
N VAL A 36 2.32 34.67 -7.62
CA VAL A 36 2.65 36.05 -7.21
C VAL A 36 2.80 36.18 -5.69
N GLY A 37 2.40 35.18 -4.90
CA GLY A 37 2.49 35.22 -3.44
C GLY A 37 1.54 34.27 -2.71
N LYS A 38 1.24 34.63 -1.47
CA LYS A 38 0.29 33.95 -0.59
C LYS A 38 -0.92 34.85 -0.42
N GLU A 39 -2.11 34.31 -0.60
CA GLU A 39 -3.38 35.04 -0.49
C GLU A 39 -4.32 34.30 0.47
N THR A 40 -5.10 35.05 1.25
CA THR A 40 -6.11 34.46 2.13
C THR A 40 -7.23 33.85 1.29
N MET A 41 -7.58 32.59 1.54
CA MET A 41 -8.74 31.97 0.89
C MET A 41 -10.04 32.58 1.40
N ASP A 42 -10.95 32.91 0.50
CA ASP A 42 -12.34 33.20 0.85
C ASP A 42 -13.14 31.90 1.13
N ILE A 43 -14.39 32.05 1.56
CA ILE A 43 -15.26 30.91 1.89
C ILE A 43 -15.47 29.97 0.68
N HIS A 44 -15.51 30.51 -0.54
CA HIS A 44 -15.70 29.72 -1.74
C HIS A 44 -14.44 28.91 -2.07
N ALA A 45 -13.26 29.54 -2.03
CA ALA A 45 -11.97 28.90 -2.19
C ALA A 45 -11.71 27.82 -1.12
N ILE A 46 -12.10 28.08 0.13
CA ILE A 46 -12.03 27.09 1.21
C ILE A 46 -12.91 25.88 0.88
N ARG A 47 -14.18 26.08 0.50
CA ARG A 47 -15.09 24.99 0.13
C ARG A 47 -14.59 24.20 -1.06
N THR A 48 -14.10 24.88 -2.10
CA THR A 48 -13.54 24.25 -3.30
C THR A 48 -12.29 23.43 -2.98
N ALA A 49 -11.41 23.93 -2.11
CA ALA A 49 -10.23 23.21 -1.68
C ALA A 49 -10.59 21.95 -0.86
N PHE A 50 -11.57 22.02 0.05
CA PHE A 50 -12.06 20.85 0.78
C PHE A 50 -12.72 19.82 -0.16
N ALA A 51 -13.55 20.27 -1.12
CA ALA A 51 -14.19 19.38 -2.09
C ALA A 51 -13.18 18.69 -3.02
N PHE A 52 -12.12 19.41 -3.43
CA PHE A 52 -11.04 18.82 -4.23
C PHE A 52 -10.28 17.74 -3.47
N SER A 53 -10.04 17.98 -2.18
CA SER A 53 -9.39 17.06 -1.24
C SER A 53 -10.22 15.80 -0.97
N GLU A 54 -11.53 15.95 -0.73
CA GLU A 54 -12.47 14.85 -0.54
C GLU A 54 -12.50 13.92 -1.77
N GLY A 55 -12.53 14.51 -2.97
CA GLY A 55 -12.47 13.75 -4.22
C GLY A 55 -11.15 13.01 -4.48
N LEU A 56 -10.06 13.28 -3.76
CA LEU A 56 -8.82 12.51 -3.89
C LEU A 56 -8.91 11.16 -3.18
N ALA A 57 -9.46 11.13 -1.97
CA ALA A 57 -9.66 9.88 -1.24
C ALA A 57 -10.61 8.95 -2.02
N ASP A 58 -11.72 9.50 -2.54
CA ASP A 58 -12.68 8.73 -3.34
C ASP A 58 -12.05 8.17 -4.63
N ARG A 59 -11.18 8.94 -5.29
CA ARG A 59 -10.44 8.45 -6.47
C ARG A 59 -9.47 7.32 -6.11
N ALA A 60 -8.81 7.39 -4.96
CA ALA A 60 -7.96 6.30 -4.48
C ALA A 60 -8.77 5.05 -4.10
N VAL A 61 -9.95 5.22 -3.49
CA VAL A 61 -10.90 4.12 -3.21
C VAL A 61 -11.36 3.50 -4.52
N ALA A 62 -11.76 4.31 -5.51
CA ALA A 62 -12.17 3.83 -6.82
C ALA A 62 -11.05 3.10 -7.56
N PHE A 63 -9.79 3.56 -7.43
CA PHE A 63 -8.63 2.83 -7.95
C PHE A 63 -8.53 1.43 -7.31
N ARG A 64 -8.48 1.37 -5.97
CA ARG A 64 -8.40 0.12 -5.20
C ARG A 64 -9.54 -0.83 -5.57
N ASP A 65 -10.78 -0.35 -5.54
CA ASP A 65 -11.96 -1.18 -5.74
C ASP A 65 -12.04 -1.71 -7.18
N ARG A 66 -11.67 -0.89 -8.17
CA ARG A 66 -11.53 -1.35 -9.57
C ARG A 66 -10.50 -2.46 -9.67
N ARG A 67 -9.33 -2.29 -9.06
CA ARG A 67 -8.25 -3.28 -9.08
C ARG A 67 -8.61 -4.57 -8.38
N LEU A 68 -9.18 -4.50 -7.17
CA LEU A 68 -9.69 -5.67 -6.45
C LEU A 68 -10.80 -6.37 -7.25
N GLY A 69 -11.66 -5.62 -7.95
CA GLY A 69 -12.67 -6.16 -8.87
C GLY A 69 -12.05 -7.03 -9.98
N LEU A 70 -11.01 -6.52 -10.66
CA LEU A 70 -10.30 -7.27 -11.71
C LEU A 70 -9.62 -8.54 -11.18
N LEU A 71 -9.04 -8.47 -9.97
CA LEU A 71 -8.45 -9.63 -9.30
C LEU A 71 -9.50 -10.70 -8.97
N ARG A 72 -10.66 -10.30 -8.43
CA ARG A 72 -11.78 -11.21 -8.13
C ARG A 72 -12.32 -11.88 -9.38
N SER A 73 -12.52 -11.11 -10.46
CA SER A 73 -13.03 -11.64 -11.73
C SER A 73 -11.96 -12.33 -12.57
N ARG A 74 -10.70 -12.38 -12.09
CA ARG A 74 -9.53 -12.89 -12.81
C ARG A 74 -9.33 -12.28 -14.20
N GLN A 75 -9.67 -11.00 -14.33
CA GLN A 75 -9.49 -10.21 -15.56
C GLN A 75 -8.18 -9.41 -15.50
N ILE A 76 -7.10 -10.09 -15.08
CA ILE A 76 -5.75 -9.53 -15.02
C ILE A 76 -4.86 -10.21 -16.05
N GLN A 77 -3.80 -9.52 -16.50
CA GLN A 77 -2.89 -10.05 -17.51
C GLN A 77 -1.98 -11.18 -16.99
N VAL A 78 -1.81 -11.26 -15.67
CA VAL A 78 -0.98 -12.28 -15.01
C VAL A 78 -1.87 -13.39 -14.48
N PRO A 79 -1.75 -14.63 -14.99
CA PRO A 79 -2.51 -15.74 -14.46
C PRO A 79 -1.95 -16.11 -13.08
N LEU A 80 -2.74 -15.89 -12.02
CA LEU A 80 -2.38 -16.24 -10.64
C LEU A 80 -2.91 -17.63 -10.27
N VAL A 81 -2.21 -18.31 -9.37
CA VAL A 81 -2.67 -19.60 -8.82
C VAL A 81 -4.11 -19.47 -8.33
N PRO A 82 -5.03 -20.32 -8.82
CA PRO A 82 -6.45 -20.19 -8.56
C PRO A 82 -6.84 -20.62 -7.15
N ASP A 83 -7.98 -20.11 -6.68
CA ASP A 83 -8.71 -20.59 -5.48
C ASP A 83 -7.91 -20.50 -4.17
N GLN A 84 -6.93 -19.60 -4.12
CA GLN A 84 -6.15 -19.29 -2.93
C GLN A 84 -6.48 -17.88 -2.40
N PRO A 85 -6.28 -17.65 -1.08
CA PRO A 85 -6.30 -16.31 -0.53
C PRO A 85 -5.16 -15.46 -1.11
N MET A 86 -5.38 -14.16 -1.24
CA MET A 86 -4.38 -13.24 -1.79
C MET A 86 -4.19 -12.03 -0.90
N LEU A 87 -2.93 -11.68 -0.65
CA LEU A 87 -2.52 -10.38 -0.14
C LEU A 87 -2.41 -9.38 -1.29
N VAL A 88 -3.09 -8.25 -1.18
CA VAL A 88 -3.06 -7.16 -2.15
C VAL A 88 -2.70 -5.86 -1.44
N VAL A 89 -1.72 -5.16 -1.96
CA VAL A 89 -1.25 -3.88 -1.43
C VAL A 89 -1.31 -2.84 -2.54
N HIS A 90 -1.97 -1.72 -2.27
CA HIS A 90 -2.01 -0.58 -3.18
C HIS A 90 -1.30 0.60 -2.55
N LEU A 91 -0.40 1.21 -3.32
CA LEU A 91 0.16 2.51 -3.07
C LEU A 91 -0.32 3.47 -4.16
N VAL A 92 -1.07 4.48 -3.77
CA VAL A 92 -1.69 5.45 -4.67
C VAL A 92 -1.16 6.84 -4.31
N PRO A 93 -0.09 7.31 -4.97
CA PRO A 93 0.41 8.66 -4.74
C PRO A 93 -0.66 9.70 -5.04
N VAL A 94 -0.74 10.74 -4.21
CA VAL A 94 -1.67 11.85 -4.46
C VAL A 94 -1.34 12.56 -5.78
N LEU A 95 -0.06 12.55 -6.17
CA LEU A 95 0.38 13.08 -7.47
C LEU A 95 -0.27 12.32 -8.64
N SER A 96 -0.39 11.00 -8.55
CA SER A 96 -1.01 10.13 -9.56
C SER A 96 -2.50 10.43 -9.77
N LEU A 97 -3.17 10.97 -8.76
CA LEU A 97 -4.59 11.33 -8.82
C LEU A 97 -4.83 12.72 -9.42
N THR A 98 -3.81 13.57 -9.43
CA THR A 98 -3.90 14.98 -9.84
C THR A 98 -3.26 15.24 -11.20
N ARG A 99 -2.26 14.46 -11.60
CA ARG A 99 -1.65 14.52 -12.95
C ARG A 99 -2.42 13.66 -13.95
N ARG A 100 -2.46 14.14 -15.20
CA ARG A 100 -3.01 13.40 -16.35
C ARG A 100 -1.93 12.74 -17.22
N GLU A 101 -0.70 13.22 -17.13
CA GLU A 101 0.44 12.67 -17.87
C GLU A 101 1.07 11.54 -17.08
N GLY A 102 1.32 10.42 -17.76
CA GLY A 102 2.02 9.27 -17.20
C GLY A 102 3.52 9.31 -17.46
N HIS A 103 4.26 8.48 -16.73
CA HIS A 103 5.69 8.27 -16.90
C HIS A 103 6.01 7.49 -18.18
N THR A 104 7.22 7.68 -18.71
CA THR A 104 7.72 6.89 -19.84
C THR A 104 8.01 5.44 -19.41
N ILE A 105 8.07 4.51 -20.36
CA ILE A 105 8.38 3.10 -20.03
C ILE A 105 9.81 2.97 -19.51
N GLU A 106 10.72 3.82 -19.96
CA GLU A 106 12.12 3.86 -19.53
C GLU A 106 12.23 4.28 -18.07
N GLU A 107 11.51 5.32 -17.66
CA GLU A 107 11.42 5.76 -16.26
C GLU A 107 10.81 4.67 -15.36
N LEU A 108 9.71 4.07 -15.82
CA LEU A 108 9.03 3.00 -15.09
C LEU A 108 9.92 1.76 -14.93
N LYS A 109 10.66 1.36 -15.97
CA LYS A 109 11.58 0.24 -15.89
C LYS A 109 12.71 0.50 -14.90
N ALA A 110 13.31 1.69 -14.95
CA ALA A 110 14.38 2.07 -14.02
C ALA A 110 13.94 1.99 -12.55
N ALA A 111 12.70 2.41 -12.26
CA ALA A 111 12.13 2.28 -10.92
C ALA A 111 11.70 0.85 -10.55
N ALA A 112 11.22 0.07 -11.52
CA ALA A 112 10.80 -1.31 -11.30
C ALA A 112 11.98 -2.27 -11.03
N GLU A 113 13.22 -1.90 -11.39
CA GLU A 113 14.43 -2.62 -10.97
C GLU A 113 14.53 -2.71 -9.45
N ASP A 114 14.00 -1.73 -8.71
CA ASP A 114 13.88 -1.82 -7.26
C ASP A 114 12.84 -2.89 -6.89
N LEU A 115 11.65 -2.84 -7.52
CA LEU A 115 10.50 -3.70 -7.23
C LEU A 115 10.77 -5.20 -7.36
N GLN A 116 11.75 -5.64 -8.14
CA GLN A 116 12.12 -7.07 -8.18
C GLN A 116 12.51 -7.63 -6.79
N ARG A 117 12.93 -6.74 -5.87
CA ARG A 117 13.31 -7.09 -4.49
C ARG A 117 12.14 -7.00 -3.50
N ALA A 118 10.93 -6.67 -3.93
CA ALA A 118 9.79 -6.45 -3.04
C ALA A 118 9.32 -7.74 -2.33
N GLN A 119 9.54 -8.91 -2.93
CA GLN A 119 9.24 -10.22 -2.35
C GLN A 119 7.89 -10.30 -1.59
N PRO A 120 6.74 -9.92 -2.17
CA PRO A 120 5.48 -9.84 -1.42
C PRO A 120 5.07 -11.23 -0.92
N ALA A 121 4.80 -11.36 0.39
CA ALA A 121 4.61 -12.64 1.09
C ALA A 121 5.72 -13.67 0.79
N ALA A 122 6.97 -13.21 0.79
CA ALA A 122 8.18 -14.00 0.54
C ALA A 122 8.29 -14.63 -0.86
N ASN A 123 7.45 -14.23 -1.82
CA ASN A 123 7.54 -14.69 -3.22
C ASN A 123 8.51 -13.80 -4.02
N PRO A 124 9.69 -14.29 -4.46
CA PRO A 124 10.64 -13.48 -5.23
C PRO A 124 10.03 -13.06 -6.57
N LEU A 125 10.34 -11.84 -7.01
CA LEU A 125 9.91 -11.31 -8.30
C LEU A 125 11.07 -11.31 -9.30
N GLY A 126 10.73 -11.55 -10.55
CA GLY A 126 11.66 -11.51 -11.67
C GLY A 126 11.88 -10.11 -12.23
N ARG A 127 12.57 -10.07 -13.37
CA ARG A 127 12.92 -8.82 -14.06
C ARG A 127 11.69 -8.00 -14.46
N PRO A 128 11.80 -6.66 -14.53
CA PRO A 128 10.73 -5.81 -15.03
C PRO A 128 10.41 -6.05 -16.52
N VAL A 129 9.12 -6.16 -16.83
CA VAL A 129 8.61 -6.31 -18.21
C VAL A 129 7.55 -5.24 -18.46
N ALA A 130 7.59 -4.60 -19.63
CA ALA A 130 6.56 -3.63 -19.99
C ALA A 130 5.24 -4.34 -20.36
N ASN A 131 4.12 -3.75 -19.94
CA ASN A 131 2.80 -4.17 -20.37
C ASN A 131 1.93 -2.95 -20.74
N PHE A 132 0.65 -3.19 -21.02
CA PHE A 132 -0.27 -2.11 -21.40
C PHE A 132 -0.37 -1.04 -20.29
N GLU A 133 -0.48 -1.48 -19.03
CA GLU A 133 -0.73 -0.63 -17.87
C GLU A 133 0.52 0.11 -17.36
N GLY A 134 1.71 -0.37 -17.70
CA GLY A 134 3.00 0.18 -17.26
C GLY A 134 4.11 -0.86 -17.31
N VAL A 135 4.68 -1.19 -16.14
CA VAL A 135 5.74 -2.18 -15.97
C VAL A 135 5.38 -3.15 -14.85
N ILE A 136 5.64 -4.43 -15.08
CA ILE A 136 5.31 -5.50 -14.15
C ILE A 136 6.53 -6.38 -13.85
N CYS A 137 6.66 -6.81 -12.59
CA CYS A 137 7.60 -7.82 -12.14
C CYS A 137 6.79 -9.01 -11.62
N THR A 138 6.94 -10.20 -12.21
CA THR A 138 6.17 -11.40 -11.85
C THR A 138 7.04 -12.40 -11.11
N SER A 139 6.45 -13.22 -10.24
CA SER A 139 7.16 -14.34 -9.61
C SER A 139 7.48 -15.45 -10.60
N ASN A 140 8.19 -16.48 -10.13
CA ASN A 140 8.22 -17.77 -10.82
C ASN A 140 6.81 -18.35 -10.92
N THR A 141 6.62 -19.24 -11.90
CA THR A 141 5.38 -19.97 -12.14
C THR A 141 5.38 -21.36 -11.52
N ASP A 142 4.20 -21.93 -11.33
CA ASP A 142 4.01 -23.36 -11.09
C ASP A 142 4.10 -24.19 -12.39
N ARG A 143 3.72 -25.47 -12.33
CA ARG A 143 3.73 -26.37 -13.50
C ARG A 143 2.67 -26.04 -14.56
N GLN A 144 1.74 -25.13 -14.26
CA GLN A 144 0.63 -24.71 -15.11
C GLN A 144 0.81 -23.26 -15.57
N ASP A 145 2.03 -22.73 -15.51
CA ASP A 145 2.38 -21.35 -15.85
C ASP A 145 1.60 -20.30 -15.03
N GLN A 146 1.18 -20.65 -13.81
CA GLN A 146 0.50 -19.74 -12.90
C GLN A 146 1.49 -19.09 -11.93
N HIS A 147 1.40 -17.78 -11.75
CA HIS A 147 2.26 -17.03 -10.84
C HIS A 147 1.71 -17.02 -9.41
N TYR A 148 2.62 -16.92 -8.45
CA TYR A 148 2.30 -16.74 -7.03
C TYR A 148 2.25 -15.26 -6.63
N ALA A 149 2.96 -14.38 -7.34
CA ALA A 149 2.97 -12.97 -7.00
C ALA A 149 3.31 -12.09 -8.21
N PHE A 150 2.97 -10.81 -8.10
CA PHE A 150 3.49 -9.78 -8.97
C PHE A 150 3.56 -8.42 -8.28
N ALA A 151 4.38 -7.53 -8.83
CA ALA A 151 4.37 -6.09 -8.56
C ALA A 151 4.09 -5.36 -9.88
N GLN A 152 2.97 -4.63 -9.95
CA GLN A 152 2.62 -3.77 -11.07
C GLN A 152 2.90 -2.32 -10.69
N LEU A 153 3.74 -1.67 -11.48
CA LEU A 153 3.94 -0.23 -11.47
C LEU A 153 3.17 0.36 -12.66
N PHE A 154 2.14 1.15 -12.37
CA PHE A 154 1.27 1.74 -13.38
C PHE A 154 1.90 2.99 -14.00
N ARG A 155 1.43 3.37 -15.19
CA ARG A 155 1.89 4.58 -15.90
C ARG A 155 1.72 5.87 -15.10
N ASP A 156 0.71 5.94 -14.25
CA ASP A 156 0.47 7.09 -13.38
C ASP A 156 1.32 7.07 -12.09
N GLY A 157 2.13 6.03 -11.89
CA GLY A 157 2.98 5.86 -10.71
C GLY A 157 2.31 5.14 -9.53
N CYS A 158 1.06 4.69 -9.66
CA CYS A 158 0.48 3.79 -8.67
C CYS A 158 1.26 2.46 -8.63
N ILE A 159 1.29 1.81 -7.48
CA ILE A 159 1.88 0.46 -7.32
C ILE A 159 0.83 -0.49 -6.77
N GLU A 160 0.75 -1.68 -7.35
CA GLU A 160 -0.02 -2.82 -6.87
C GLU A 160 0.92 -4.00 -6.63
N LEU A 161 0.97 -4.48 -5.39
CA LEU A 161 1.68 -5.71 -5.04
C LEU A 161 0.63 -6.77 -4.75
N VAL A 162 0.74 -7.93 -5.38
CA VAL A 162 -0.16 -9.06 -5.17
C VAL A 162 0.66 -10.30 -4.86
N SER A 163 0.21 -11.07 -3.87
CA SER A 163 0.80 -12.35 -3.52
C SER A 163 -0.26 -13.34 -3.08
N VAL A 164 -0.21 -14.54 -3.65
CA VAL A 164 -0.98 -15.70 -3.24
C VAL A 164 -0.42 -16.18 -1.90
N LEU A 165 -1.31 -16.33 -0.93
CA LEU A 165 -0.97 -16.81 0.40
C LEU A 165 -1.14 -18.32 0.48
N THR A 166 -0.14 -19.00 1.02
CA THR A 166 -0.24 -20.42 1.33
C THR A 166 -1.13 -20.63 2.55
N THR A 167 -2.01 -21.63 2.47
CA THR A 167 -2.81 -22.10 3.60
C THR A 167 -2.41 -23.51 4.01
N GLU A 168 -2.59 -23.83 5.28
CA GLU A 168 -2.46 -25.21 5.78
C GLU A 168 -3.74 -25.62 6.52
N GLU A 169 -4.05 -26.92 6.48
CA GLU A 169 -5.15 -27.51 7.24
C GLU A 169 -4.78 -27.58 8.73
N GLN A 170 -5.43 -26.78 9.57
CA GLN A 170 -5.14 -26.70 11.00
C GLN A 170 -6.41 -26.81 11.87
N GLY A 171 -6.20 -27.24 13.12
CA GLY A 171 -7.25 -27.40 14.12
C GLY A 171 -8.02 -28.73 14.01
N ASN A 172 -9.13 -28.82 14.75
CA ASN A 172 -10.02 -29.98 14.75
C ASN A 172 -11.49 -29.51 14.77
N PRO A 173 -12.26 -29.69 13.69
CA PRO A 173 -11.87 -30.31 12.42
C PRO A 173 -10.78 -29.50 11.68
N PRO A 174 -9.97 -30.14 10.81
CA PRO A 174 -9.01 -29.42 9.96
C PRO A 174 -9.74 -28.46 9.04
N LEU A 175 -9.29 -27.21 9.01
CA LEU A 175 -9.75 -26.18 8.07
C LEU A 175 -8.54 -25.36 7.55
N PRO A 176 -8.65 -24.81 6.32
CA PRO A 176 -7.59 -24.02 5.72
C PRO A 176 -7.34 -22.75 6.55
N THR A 177 -6.06 -22.53 6.85
CA THR A 177 -5.60 -21.50 7.79
C THR A 177 -4.55 -20.62 7.13
N ILE A 178 -4.71 -19.29 7.22
CA ILE A 178 -3.70 -18.31 6.85
C ILE A 178 -2.75 -18.02 8.01
N PHE A 179 -1.48 -17.76 7.69
CA PHE A 179 -0.43 -17.52 8.68
C PHE A 179 0.14 -16.11 8.54
N PRO A 180 -0.35 -15.13 9.31
CA PRO A 180 0.20 -13.78 9.33
C PRO A 180 1.74 -13.68 9.42
N ALA A 181 2.37 -14.61 10.15
CA ALA A 181 3.82 -14.69 10.30
C ALA A 181 4.58 -14.90 8.98
N THR A 182 3.94 -15.43 7.93
CA THR A 182 4.61 -15.70 6.65
C THR A 182 4.59 -14.49 5.72
N TYR A 183 3.61 -13.59 5.85
CA TYR A 183 3.45 -12.47 4.93
C TYR A 183 3.66 -11.09 5.54
N GLU A 184 3.33 -10.87 6.82
CA GLU A 184 3.45 -9.54 7.45
C GLU A 184 4.91 -9.06 7.57
N PRO A 185 5.89 -9.89 8.00
CA PRO A 185 7.28 -9.45 8.06
C PRO A 185 7.83 -9.12 6.67
N SER A 186 7.52 -9.95 5.67
CA SER A 186 7.93 -9.72 4.28
C SER A 186 7.33 -8.41 3.74
N LEU A 187 6.05 -8.15 4.00
CA LEU A 187 5.38 -6.91 3.60
C LEU A 187 6.09 -5.67 4.16
N VAL A 188 6.38 -5.69 5.46
CA VAL A 188 6.93 -4.53 6.16
C VAL A 188 8.43 -4.35 5.96
N GLN A 189 9.19 -5.43 5.94
CA GLN A 189 10.66 -5.39 5.90
C GLN A 189 11.21 -5.34 4.47
N HIS A 190 10.44 -5.79 3.48
CA HIS A 190 10.90 -5.88 2.08
C HIS A 190 9.97 -5.13 1.14
N ALA A 191 8.69 -5.50 1.10
CA ALA A 191 7.79 -5.05 0.04
C ALA A 191 7.53 -3.54 0.05
N LEU A 192 7.18 -2.98 1.21
CA LEU A 192 6.91 -1.54 1.36
C LEU A 192 8.16 -0.67 1.21
N PRO A 193 9.30 -0.95 1.89
CA PRO A 193 10.53 -0.19 1.68
C PRO A 193 10.93 -0.10 0.20
N VAL A 194 10.89 -1.23 -0.50
CA VAL A 194 11.25 -1.30 -1.91
C VAL A 194 10.26 -0.53 -2.78
N ALA A 195 8.97 -0.60 -2.47
CA ALA A 195 7.97 0.16 -3.21
C ALA A 195 8.10 1.68 -2.99
N PHE A 196 8.41 2.14 -1.78
CA PHE A 196 8.74 3.55 -1.53
C PHE A 196 10.03 3.98 -2.23
N GLN A 197 11.03 3.11 -2.30
CA GLN A 197 12.23 3.37 -3.07
C GLN A 197 11.92 3.52 -4.56
N ALA A 198 11.07 2.66 -5.14
CA ALA A 198 10.65 2.77 -6.54
C ALA A 198 9.94 4.12 -6.82
N LEU A 199 9.05 4.56 -5.93
CA LEU A 199 8.43 5.89 -6.04
C LEU A 199 9.45 7.02 -5.97
N THR A 200 10.46 6.89 -5.10
CA THR A 200 11.57 7.85 -4.97
C THR A 200 12.40 7.90 -6.26
N THR A 201 12.70 6.76 -6.86
CA THR A 201 13.41 6.63 -8.14
C THR A 201 12.62 7.30 -9.29
N LEU A 202 11.29 7.22 -9.29
CA LEU A 202 10.42 7.96 -10.24
C LEU A 202 10.31 9.46 -9.96
N GLY A 203 10.88 9.95 -8.84
CA GLY A 203 10.71 11.33 -8.40
C GLY A 203 9.28 11.66 -7.97
N ILE A 204 8.48 10.65 -7.58
CA ILE A 204 7.13 10.83 -7.04
C ILE A 204 7.27 11.09 -5.53
N PRO A 205 6.98 12.32 -5.06
CA PRO A 205 7.06 12.61 -3.65
C PRO A 205 5.85 12.03 -2.93
N ALA A 206 5.99 11.85 -1.61
CA ALA A 206 4.83 11.81 -0.74
C ALA A 206 3.98 13.09 -0.93
N PRO A 207 2.68 13.03 -0.62
CA PRO A 207 2.05 11.94 0.11
C PRO A 207 1.36 10.90 -0.77
N LEU A 208 0.98 9.75 -0.18
CA LEU A 208 0.29 8.67 -0.86
C LEU A 208 -0.79 8.03 0.02
N TYR A 209 -1.70 7.29 -0.59
CA TYR A 209 -2.60 6.38 0.10
C TYR A 209 -2.04 4.95 0.04
N LEU A 210 -2.01 4.29 1.18
CA LEU A 210 -1.65 2.88 1.34
C LEU A 210 -2.91 2.10 1.74
N SER A 211 -3.17 0.97 1.08
CA SER A 211 -4.16 0.00 1.56
C SER A 211 -3.65 -1.41 1.43
N VAL A 212 -4.00 -2.23 2.42
CA VAL A 212 -3.79 -3.68 2.44
C VAL A 212 -5.15 -4.37 2.37
N SER A 213 -5.26 -5.40 1.54
CA SER A 213 -6.45 -6.23 1.42
C SER A 213 -6.09 -7.70 1.41
N LEU A 214 -6.93 -8.54 2.00
CA LEU A 214 -6.91 -9.99 1.82
C LEU A 214 -8.16 -10.39 1.04
N LEU A 215 -7.97 -11.03 -0.11
CA LEU A 215 -9.07 -11.54 -0.93
C LEU A 215 -9.26 -13.04 -0.73
N ASN A 216 -10.48 -13.53 -0.98
CA ASN A 216 -10.85 -14.95 -0.92
C ASN A 216 -10.61 -15.57 0.47
N VAL A 217 -11.02 -14.88 1.54
CA VAL A 217 -10.77 -15.32 2.93
C VAL A 217 -11.96 -16.02 3.59
N ARG A 218 -13.07 -16.20 2.86
CA ARG A 218 -14.27 -16.86 3.38
C ARG A 218 -13.96 -18.27 3.86
N GLY A 219 -14.37 -18.56 5.10
CA GLY A 219 -14.22 -19.90 5.70
C GLY A 219 -12.80 -20.24 6.12
N LEU A 220 -11.85 -19.30 6.02
CA LEU A 220 -10.48 -19.50 6.48
C LEU A 220 -10.36 -19.25 7.97
N ARG A 221 -9.35 -19.89 8.57
CA ARG A 221 -8.86 -19.58 9.92
C ARG A 221 -7.64 -18.69 9.88
N VAL A 222 -7.37 -18.00 10.97
CA VAL A 222 -6.14 -17.22 11.15
C VAL A 222 -5.27 -17.87 12.21
N ALA A 223 -4.01 -18.15 11.92
CA ALA A 223 -3.06 -18.63 12.90
C ALA A 223 -2.70 -17.49 13.87
N ILE A 224 -3.04 -17.67 15.14
CA ILE A 224 -2.78 -16.71 16.22
C ILE A 224 -1.96 -17.37 17.34
N ARG A 225 -1.31 -16.55 18.15
CA ARG A 225 -0.79 -16.94 19.46
C ARG A 225 -1.81 -16.57 20.53
N ARG A 226 -2.30 -17.55 21.29
CA ARG A 226 -3.30 -17.31 22.35
C ARG A 226 -2.67 -16.52 23.50
N PRO A 227 -3.22 -15.35 23.89
CA PRO A 227 -2.60 -14.49 24.91
C PRO A 227 -2.39 -15.18 26.26
N ARG A 228 -3.32 -16.06 26.68
CA ARG A 228 -3.27 -16.70 28.01
C ARG A 228 -2.34 -17.90 28.10
N THR A 229 -2.20 -18.67 27.02
CA THR A 229 -1.46 -19.95 27.04
C THR A 229 -0.17 -19.90 26.24
N GLY A 230 0.01 -18.90 25.36
CA GLY A 230 1.12 -18.81 24.43
C GLY A 230 1.10 -19.86 23.30
N LEU A 231 0.11 -20.76 23.29
CA LEU A 231 -0.08 -21.81 22.28
C LEU A 231 -0.74 -21.27 21.01
N ALA A 232 -0.62 -22.01 19.91
CA ALA A 232 -1.31 -21.71 18.67
C ALA A 232 -2.84 -21.77 18.85
N GLY A 233 -3.53 -20.84 18.19
CA GLY A 233 -4.98 -20.84 18.02
C GLY A 233 -5.32 -20.62 16.55
N PHE A 234 -6.50 -21.11 16.16
CA PHE A 234 -6.98 -21.03 14.78
C PHE A 234 -8.45 -20.58 14.76
N PRO A 235 -8.78 -19.37 15.25
CA PRO A 235 -10.12 -18.84 15.11
C PRO A 235 -10.52 -18.73 13.63
N GLU A 236 -11.76 -19.06 13.35
CA GLU A 236 -12.36 -18.87 12.03
C GLU A 236 -12.68 -17.39 11.81
N LEU A 237 -12.46 -16.92 10.58
CA LEU A 237 -12.95 -15.62 10.16
C LEU A 237 -14.49 -15.63 10.13
N PRO A 238 -15.16 -14.54 10.51
CA PRO A 238 -16.61 -14.44 10.44
C PRO A 238 -17.13 -14.81 9.04
N ALA A 239 -18.14 -15.70 8.99
CA ALA A 239 -18.59 -16.32 7.74
C ALA A 239 -19.08 -15.33 6.66
N ASN A 240 -19.49 -14.12 7.06
CA ASN A 240 -19.92 -13.06 6.16
C ASN A 240 -18.75 -12.34 5.47
N LEU A 241 -17.50 -12.51 5.95
CA LEU A 241 -16.32 -11.87 5.36
C LEU A 241 -15.82 -12.70 4.18
N VAL A 242 -15.95 -12.12 2.99
CA VAL A 242 -15.43 -12.69 1.74
C VAL A 242 -14.00 -12.23 1.50
N ASP A 243 -13.78 -10.96 1.79
CA ASP A 243 -12.52 -10.25 1.70
C ASP A 243 -12.38 -9.38 2.95
N LEU A 244 -11.15 -9.03 3.27
CA LEU A 244 -10.81 -8.04 4.30
C LEU A 244 -10.10 -6.90 3.60
N THR A 245 -10.72 -5.73 3.56
CA THR A 245 -10.14 -4.54 2.92
C THR A 245 -9.94 -3.47 3.98
N SER A 246 -8.69 -3.04 4.17
CA SER A 246 -8.40 -1.94 5.07
C SER A 246 -8.88 -0.60 4.52
N SER A 247 -9.13 0.34 5.44
CA SER A 247 -9.31 1.74 5.09
C SER A 247 -8.03 2.30 4.47
N LEU A 248 -8.15 3.28 3.58
CA LEU A 248 -6.97 3.95 3.03
C LEU A 248 -6.20 4.65 4.14
N ARG A 249 -4.93 4.29 4.30
CA ARG A 249 -3.97 4.96 5.17
C ARG A 249 -3.32 6.09 4.38
N TYR A 250 -3.50 7.32 4.84
CA TYR A 250 -2.78 8.45 4.28
C TYR A 250 -1.37 8.53 4.86
N VAL A 251 -0.35 8.53 3.99
CA VAL A 251 1.07 8.52 4.33
C VAL A 251 1.69 9.85 3.90
N GLU A 252 1.99 10.70 4.89
CA GLU A 252 2.62 12.02 4.68
C GLU A 252 4.14 11.93 4.55
N ASP A 253 4.75 11.03 5.31
CA ASP A 253 6.20 10.86 5.35
C ASP A 253 6.54 9.36 5.21
N PRO A 254 7.09 8.94 4.05
CA PRO A 254 7.50 7.56 3.82
C PRO A 254 8.77 7.19 4.60
N ALA A 255 9.44 8.13 5.27
CA ALA A 255 10.54 7.84 6.19
C ALA A 255 10.07 7.24 7.53
N VAL A 256 8.77 7.35 7.85
CA VAL A 256 8.18 6.63 8.98
C VAL A 256 8.30 5.12 8.74
N SER A 257 8.66 4.38 9.80
CA SER A 257 8.81 2.92 9.71
C SER A 257 7.62 2.26 9.01
N PRO A 258 7.83 1.42 7.99
CA PRO A 258 6.76 0.73 7.28
C PRO A 258 5.86 -0.10 8.20
N ALA A 259 6.37 -0.56 9.35
CA ALA A 259 5.58 -1.23 10.38
C ALA A 259 4.48 -0.33 10.93
N VAL A 260 4.84 0.93 11.22
CA VAL A 260 3.92 1.94 11.75
C VAL A 260 2.94 2.39 10.68
N LEU A 261 3.36 2.45 9.41
CA LEU A 261 2.51 2.81 8.28
C LEU A 261 1.51 1.71 7.90
N ALA A 262 1.92 0.45 7.95
CA ALA A 262 1.08 -0.70 7.59
C ALA A 262 0.25 -1.24 8.75
N GLY A 263 0.65 -1.03 10.01
CA GLY A 263 0.03 -1.64 11.20
C GLY A 263 -1.50 -1.60 11.21
N PRO A 264 -2.15 -0.41 11.20
CA PRO A 264 -3.61 -0.28 11.09
C PRO A 264 -4.24 -0.97 9.86
N ALA A 265 -3.52 -1.07 8.75
CA ALA A 265 -4.02 -1.76 7.55
C ALA A 265 -3.89 -3.28 7.68
N ILE A 266 -2.90 -3.76 8.43
CA ILE A 266 -2.68 -5.17 8.78
C ILE A 266 -3.64 -5.61 9.89
N ASP A 267 -3.90 -4.76 10.88
CA ASP A 267 -4.71 -5.05 12.07
C ASP A 267 -6.14 -5.51 11.73
N VAL A 268 -6.65 -5.20 10.53
CA VAL A 268 -7.97 -5.64 10.07
C VAL A 268 -8.16 -7.16 10.12
N VAL A 269 -7.11 -7.95 9.81
CA VAL A 269 -7.19 -9.42 9.92
C VAL A 269 -7.27 -9.88 11.37
N TRP A 270 -6.57 -9.19 12.27
CA TRP A 270 -6.53 -9.47 13.69
C TRP A 270 -7.85 -9.08 14.36
N ASN A 271 -8.40 -7.92 14.00
CA ASN A 271 -9.67 -7.43 14.50
C ASN A 271 -10.82 -8.36 14.10
N ALA A 272 -10.75 -8.97 12.92
CA ALA A 272 -11.73 -9.96 12.47
C ALA A 272 -11.79 -11.22 13.35
N VAL A 273 -10.72 -11.53 14.10
CA VAL A 273 -10.64 -12.67 15.03
C VAL A 273 -10.56 -12.24 16.50
N GLY A 274 -10.92 -10.99 16.80
CA GLY A 274 -11.00 -10.48 18.17
C GLY A 274 -9.65 -10.15 18.83
N ILE A 275 -8.64 -9.79 18.02
CA ILE A 275 -7.34 -9.33 18.48
C ILE A 275 -7.13 -7.88 18.03
N ASP A 276 -6.70 -7.02 18.95
CA ASP A 276 -6.63 -5.57 18.70
C ASP A 276 -5.53 -5.19 17.69
N HIS A 277 -4.37 -5.82 17.79
CA HIS A 277 -3.19 -5.52 16.98
C HIS A 277 -2.45 -6.77 16.53
N SER A 278 -1.68 -6.65 15.45
CA SER A 278 -0.81 -7.75 15.02
C SER A 278 0.08 -8.26 16.15
N GLN A 279 0.06 -9.59 16.32
CA GLN A 279 0.92 -10.30 17.25
C GLN A 279 2.30 -10.60 16.64
N ILE A 280 2.45 -10.38 15.34
CA ILE A 280 3.73 -10.48 14.66
C ILE A 280 4.47 -9.19 15.03
N VAL A 281 5.11 -9.22 16.20
CA VAL A 281 6.01 -8.17 16.64
C VAL A 281 7.07 -8.05 15.55
N ILE A 282 6.91 -7.07 14.68
CA ILE A 282 7.94 -6.66 13.74
C ILE A 282 9.04 -6.14 14.65
N TRP A 283 10.06 -6.98 14.88
CA TRP A 283 11.20 -6.69 15.75
C TRP A 283 11.71 -5.29 15.40
N ASN A 284 11.39 -4.32 16.25
CA ASN A 284 12.07 -3.04 16.19
C ASN A 284 13.42 -3.30 16.87
N PRO A 285 14.56 -3.13 16.19
CA PRO A 285 15.82 -3.11 16.91
C PRO A 285 15.84 -1.82 17.74
N ALA A 286 16.06 -2.03 19.03
CA ALA A 286 16.59 -1.07 19.99
C ALA A 286 15.60 -0.16 20.76
N PRO A 287 15.94 0.19 22.01
CA PRO A 287 15.95 1.57 22.48
C PRO A 287 17.16 2.35 21.93
#